data_AF-A0A098GEM8-F1
#
_entry.id   AF-A0A098GEM8-F1
#
_cell.length_a   1.000
_cell.length_b   1.000
_cell.length_c   1.000
_cell.angle_alpha   90.00
_cell.angle_beta   90.00
_cell.angle_gamma   90.00
#
_symmetry.space_group_name_H-M   'P 1'
#
loop_
_entity.id
_entity.type
_entity.pdbx_description
1 polymer ?
#
loop_
_entity_poly.entity_id
_entity_poly.type
_entity_poly.pdbx_seq_one_letter_code
_entity_poly.pdbx_strand_id
1 'polypeptide(L)'
;MRKKQLLSGNLNWQLIGWMSLSIRFVQGWIFWGGGSRRFIYDPQKLNPYAPQWMANKIQSAMPGALFDLTSVVSFLLHHFIFLYIAIICFSLLELLSGLGLIFGFCTRACAMATALISIILMLLFGWQGSTCLDEWTMAVSNLAMGLTLVLTGGSVYSFDVWLMKRHPKLLQKQWFLLLNSGPWSFISLRRTAIAFFIFTVFFTVGTYDFYRGAVLSRYHTGPVSADVFHLSLSDGHLSSNGSVRFKLNVDAGPSTVPIYIVRVDLLDSSNKIIETWPAATLRSLSKTSIINSYSYNKIDTGMYGLIAPESAKAEVSLPEQQQITLSAGSYLLQVYTVDGKRWDLNLDLK
;
A
#
# COMPACT_ATOMS: atom_id res chain seq x y z
N MET A 1 -42.04 -30.79 13.96
CA MET A 1 -40.55 -30.69 14.07
C MET A 1 -39.96 -29.42 13.45
N ARG A 2 -40.21 -29.08 12.16
CA ARG A 2 -39.67 -27.87 11.49
C ARG A 2 -39.89 -26.54 12.23
N LYS A 3 -41.07 -26.33 12.85
CA LYS A 3 -41.42 -25.07 13.55
C LYS A 3 -40.63 -24.87 14.86
N LYS A 4 -40.36 -25.95 15.61
CA LYS A 4 -39.54 -25.92 16.86
C LYS A 4 -38.06 -25.71 16.54
N GLN A 5 -37.58 -26.27 15.43
CA GLN A 5 -36.21 -26.09 14.90
C GLN A 5 -35.96 -24.66 14.39
N LEU A 6 -36.97 -24.02 13.79
CA LEU A 6 -36.93 -22.61 13.41
C LEU A 6 -36.89 -21.68 14.64
N LEU A 7 -37.59 -22.01 15.72
CA LEU A 7 -37.61 -21.23 16.97
C LEU A 7 -36.30 -21.35 17.78
N SER A 8 -35.72 -22.55 17.93
CA SER A 8 -34.41 -22.74 18.58
C SER A 8 -33.25 -22.25 17.73
N GLY A 9 -33.36 -22.38 16.40
CA GLY A 9 -32.42 -21.76 15.45
C GLY A 9 -32.47 -20.24 15.47
N ASN A 10 -33.62 -19.65 15.81
CA ASN A 10 -33.76 -18.21 15.99
C ASN A 10 -33.00 -17.70 17.22
N LEU A 11 -33.08 -18.42 18.35
CA LEU A 11 -32.43 -18.00 19.59
C LEU A 11 -30.89 -18.04 19.47
N ASN A 12 -30.33 -19.14 18.96
CA ASN A 12 -28.88 -19.26 18.79
C ASN A 12 -28.32 -18.20 17.83
N TRP A 13 -29.06 -17.93 16.75
CA TRP A 13 -28.69 -16.90 15.78
C TRP A 13 -28.80 -15.47 16.35
N GLN A 14 -29.79 -15.22 17.21
CA GLN A 14 -29.94 -13.95 17.93
C GLN A 14 -28.84 -13.76 18.98
N LEU A 15 -28.51 -14.80 19.74
CA LEU A 15 -27.39 -14.79 20.70
C LEU A 15 -26.07 -14.42 20.02
N ILE A 16 -25.77 -15.06 18.89
CA ILE A 16 -24.60 -14.73 18.07
C ILE A 16 -24.63 -13.25 17.64
N GLY A 17 -25.81 -12.75 17.27
CA GLY A 17 -26.00 -11.33 16.92
C GLY A 17 -25.69 -10.35 18.02
N TRP A 18 -26.18 -10.63 19.23
CA TRP A 18 -25.87 -9.80 20.39
C TRP A 18 -24.38 -9.83 20.70
N MET A 19 -23.72 -10.97 20.60
CA MET A 19 -22.27 -11.09 20.80
C MET A 19 -21.46 -10.36 19.72
N SER A 20 -21.93 -10.34 18.47
CA SER A 20 -21.23 -9.66 17.36
C SER A 20 -21.59 -8.18 17.20
N LEU A 21 -22.51 -7.63 18.00
CA LEU A 21 -23.04 -6.27 17.78
C LEU A 21 -21.96 -5.19 17.91
N SER A 22 -21.11 -5.30 18.93
CA SER A 22 -19.97 -4.40 19.13
C SER A 22 -18.97 -4.49 17.98
N ILE A 23 -18.64 -5.71 17.55
CA ILE A 23 -17.75 -5.97 16.41
C ILE A 23 -18.32 -5.34 15.14
N ARG A 24 -19.63 -5.52 14.88
CA ARG A 24 -20.30 -4.96 13.71
C ARG A 24 -20.23 -3.44 13.70
N PHE A 25 -20.52 -2.81 14.84
CA PHE A 25 -20.46 -1.35 14.97
C PHE A 25 -19.04 -0.83 14.80
N VAL A 26 -18.05 -1.41 15.50
CA VAL A 26 -16.64 -0.95 15.45
C VAL A 26 -16.05 -1.15 14.05
N GLN A 27 -16.24 -2.32 13.44
CA GLN A 27 -15.82 -2.55 12.05
C GLN A 27 -16.48 -1.53 11.12
N GLY A 28 -17.80 -1.31 11.26
CA GLY A 28 -18.50 -0.31 10.47
C GLY A 28 -17.96 1.11 10.66
N TRP A 29 -17.65 1.48 11.89
CA TRP A 29 -17.12 2.78 12.25
C TRP A 29 -15.71 3.03 11.67
N ILE A 30 -14.82 2.05 11.72
CA ILE A 30 -13.45 2.15 11.16
C ILE A 30 -13.52 2.47 9.65
N PHE A 31 -14.33 1.71 8.91
CA PHE A 31 -14.43 1.87 7.46
C PHE A 31 -15.23 3.12 7.07
N TRP A 32 -16.30 3.44 7.79
CA TRP A 32 -17.02 4.71 7.63
C TRP A 32 -16.10 5.89 7.92
N GLY A 33 -15.30 5.84 8.99
CA GLY A 33 -14.34 6.87 9.35
C GLY A 33 -13.27 7.06 8.27
N GLY A 34 -12.75 5.97 7.69
CA GLY A 34 -11.81 6.00 6.57
C GLY A 34 -12.38 6.72 5.35
N GLY A 35 -13.58 6.34 4.90
CA GLY A 35 -14.24 6.94 3.75
C GLY A 35 -14.71 8.37 3.99
N SER A 36 -15.35 8.65 5.13
CA SER A 36 -15.87 9.98 5.50
C SER A 36 -14.74 10.97 5.71
N ARG A 37 -13.59 10.55 6.25
CA ARG A 37 -12.39 11.39 6.31
C ARG A 37 -11.99 11.88 4.93
N ARG A 38 -12.05 11.05 3.90
CA ARG A 38 -11.64 11.42 2.54
C ARG A 38 -12.69 12.24 1.78
N PHE A 39 -13.98 11.98 2.00
CA PHE A 39 -15.05 12.69 1.29
C PHE A 39 -15.56 13.96 1.99
N ILE A 40 -15.46 14.03 3.32
CA ILE A 40 -16.15 15.04 4.13
C ILE A 40 -15.15 15.86 4.95
N TYR A 41 -14.34 15.20 5.80
CA TYR A 41 -13.54 15.91 6.81
C TYR A 41 -12.19 16.43 6.30
N ASP A 42 -11.57 15.73 5.35
CA ASP A 42 -10.25 16.04 4.79
C ASP A 42 -10.21 15.71 3.28
N PRO A 43 -10.96 16.46 2.46
CA PRO A 43 -11.07 16.22 1.02
C PRO A 43 -9.77 16.46 0.26
N GLN A 44 -8.75 17.05 0.89
CA GLN A 44 -7.42 17.22 0.28
C GLN A 44 -6.78 15.87 -0.05
N LYS A 45 -7.14 14.79 0.67
CA LYS A 45 -6.71 13.43 0.34
C LYS A 45 -7.21 12.95 -1.02
N LEU A 46 -8.29 13.55 -1.53
CA LEU A 46 -8.86 13.27 -2.83
C LEU A 46 -8.50 14.32 -3.90
N ASN A 47 -7.70 15.32 -3.56
CA ASN A 47 -7.27 16.37 -4.49
C ASN A 47 -5.90 16.00 -5.13
N PRO A 48 -5.81 15.77 -6.45
CA PRO A 48 -4.57 15.45 -7.15
C PRO A 48 -3.45 16.48 -7.01
N TYR A 49 -3.79 17.72 -6.69
CA TYR A 49 -2.84 18.83 -6.56
C TYR A 49 -2.42 19.08 -5.10
N ALA A 50 -3.01 18.37 -4.14
CA ALA A 50 -2.66 18.53 -2.73
C ALA A 50 -1.46 17.65 -2.36
N PRO A 51 -0.60 18.09 -1.43
CA PRO A 51 0.51 17.27 -0.94
C PRO A 51 0.03 15.99 -0.25
N GLN A 52 -1.19 16.00 0.29
CA GLN A 52 -1.83 14.87 0.97
C GLN A 52 -2.58 13.93 0.01
N TRP A 53 -2.44 14.12 -1.31
CA TRP A 53 -3.06 13.28 -2.33
C TRP A 53 -2.70 11.81 -2.14
N MET A 54 -3.71 10.95 -2.20
CA MET A 54 -3.55 9.53 -1.83
C MET A 54 -2.59 8.76 -2.75
N ALA A 55 -2.36 9.22 -3.98
CA ALA A 55 -1.39 8.59 -4.87
C ALA A 55 0.05 8.64 -4.32
N ASN A 56 0.40 9.64 -3.50
CA ASN A 56 1.71 9.70 -2.85
C ASN A 56 1.91 8.50 -1.91
N LYS A 57 0.86 8.11 -1.17
CA LYS A 57 0.87 6.93 -0.29
C LYS A 57 0.79 5.62 -1.07
N ILE A 58 0.10 5.60 -2.21
CA ILE A 58 0.08 4.42 -3.10
C ILE A 58 1.47 4.20 -3.72
N GLN A 59 2.14 5.26 -4.16
CA GLN A 59 3.49 5.18 -4.69
C GLN A 59 4.49 4.73 -3.62
N SER A 60 4.42 5.26 -2.39
CA SER A 60 5.31 4.83 -1.30
C SER A 60 5.21 3.33 -1.00
N ALA A 61 4.05 2.70 -1.21
CA ALA A 61 3.83 1.28 -0.93
C ALA A 61 4.50 0.32 -1.93
N MET A 62 4.94 0.81 -3.10
CA MET A 62 5.37 -0.02 -4.22
C MET A 62 6.55 -0.96 -3.93
N PRO A 63 7.67 -0.51 -3.32
CA PRO A 63 8.89 -1.31 -3.28
C PRO A 63 8.76 -2.68 -2.61
N GLY A 64 8.05 -2.78 -1.49
CA GLY A 64 7.86 -4.04 -0.75
C GLY A 64 6.48 -4.67 -0.89
N ALA A 65 5.69 -4.28 -1.90
CA ALA A 65 4.38 -4.85 -2.14
C ALA A 65 4.47 -6.36 -2.47
N LEU A 66 3.64 -7.18 -1.84
CA LEU A 66 3.62 -8.63 -2.04
C LEU A 66 2.98 -9.02 -3.39
N PHE A 67 3.30 -10.23 -3.88
CA PHE A 67 2.73 -10.84 -5.09
C PHE A 67 2.87 -10.00 -6.38
N ASP A 68 3.99 -9.29 -6.55
CA ASP A 68 4.25 -8.44 -7.72
C ASP A 68 3.18 -7.35 -7.94
N LEU A 69 2.53 -6.92 -6.86
CA LEU A 69 1.60 -5.79 -6.90
C LEU A 69 2.30 -4.48 -7.28
N THR A 70 3.64 -4.40 -7.19
CA THR A 70 4.45 -3.27 -7.67
C THR A 70 4.14 -2.94 -9.13
N SER A 71 4.00 -3.95 -10.00
CA SER A 71 3.69 -3.76 -11.42
C SER A 71 2.28 -3.18 -11.63
N VAL A 72 1.31 -3.66 -10.85
CA VAL A 72 -0.08 -3.15 -10.88
C VAL A 72 -0.15 -1.71 -10.39
N VAL A 73 0.54 -1.40 -9.29
CA VAL A 73 0.59 -0.04 -8.75
C VAL A 73 1.29 0.89 -9.73
N SER A 74 2.43 0.47 -10.29
CA SER A 74 3.14 1.22 -11.33
C SER A 74 2.23 1.53 -12.52
N PHE A 75 1.47 0.56 -13.02
CA PHE A 75 0.49 0.78 -14.09
C PHE A 75 -0.53 1.87 -13.70
N LEU A 76 -1.14 1.79 -12.51
CA LEU A 76 -2.09 2.80 -12.06
C LEU A 76 -1.45 4.19 -11.99
N LEU A 77 -0.23 4.30 -11.46
CA LEU A 77 0.45 5.60 -11.34
C LEU A 77 0.74 6.26 -12.70
N HIS A 78 0.99 5.47 -13.76
CA HIS A 78 1.14 5.99 -15.12
C HIS A 78 -0.21 6.39 -15.76
N HIS A 79 -1.33 5.83 -15.29
CA HIS A 79 -2.65 6.08 -15.85
C HIS A 79 -3.57 6.81 -14.87
N PHE A 80 -3.47 8.14 -14.86
CA PHE A 80 -4.20 9.01 -13.93
C PHE A 80 -5.71 8.73 -13.83
N ILE A 81 -6.40 8.51 -14.96
CA ILE A 81 -7.85 8.26 -14.96
C ILE A 81 -8.18 6.98 -14.19
N PHE A 82 -7.45 5.89 -14.44
CA PHE A 82 -7.66 4.62 -13.73
C PHE A 82 -7.33 4.75 -12.24
N LEU A 83 -6.22 5.42 -11.92
CA LEU A 83 -5.84 5.68 -10.53
C LEU A 83 -6.90 6.48 -9.79
N TYR A 84 -7.35 7.60 -10.36
CA TYR A 84 -8.34 8.47 -9.74
C TYR A 84 -9.66 7.73 -9.49
N ILE A 85 -10.15 7.00 -10.51
CA ILE A 85 -11.36 6.17 -10.37
C ILE A 85 -11.15 5.09 -9.29
N ALA A 86 -10.00 4.40 -9.28
CA ALA A 86 -9.71 3.38 -8.28
C ALA A 86 -9.72 3.96 -6.85
N ILE A 87 -9.11 5.13 -6.63
CA ILE A 87 -9.09 5.82 -5.33
C ILE A 87 -10.50 6.19 -4.88
N ILE A 88 -11.33 6.74 -5.78
CA ILE A 88 -12.71 7.12 -5.48
C ILE A 88 -13.56 5.88 -5.19
N CYS A 89 -13.49 4.85 -6.03
CA CYS A 89 -14.23 3.61 -5.84
C CYS A 89 -13.83 2.90 -4.55
N PHE A 90 -12.53 2.82 -4.25
CA PHE A 90 -12.03 2.23 -3.00
C PHE A 90 -12.56 2.99 -1.78
N SER A 91 -12.46 4.33 -1.80
CA SER A 91 -12.97 5.18 -0.71
C SER A 91 -14.48 5.08 -0.55
N LEU A 92 -15.22 4.97 -1.65
CA LEU A 92 -16.68 4.82 -1.63
C LEU A 92 -17.08 3.45 -1.09
N LEU A 93 -16.37 2.38 -1.47
CA LEU A 93 -16.58 1.04 -0.93
C LEU A 93 -16.32 0.99 0.57
N GLU A 94 -15.26 1.66 1.07
CA GLU A 94 -15.03 1.80 2.51
C GLU A 94 -16.19 2.52 3.20
N LEU A 95 -16.61 3.68 2.66
CA LEU A 95 -17.69 4.48 3.25
C LEU A 95 -19.02 3.71 3.32
N LEU A 96 -19.43 3.12 2.18
CA LEU A 96 -20.72 2.43 2.07
C LEU A 96 -20.72 1.12 2.85
N SER A 97 -19.61 0.37 2.85
CA SER A 97 -19.49 -0.84 3.67
C SER A 97 -19.53 -0.51 5.16
N GLY A 98 -18.89 0.59 5.56
CA GLY A 98 -18.94 1.09 6.93
C GLY A 98 -20.36 1.41 7.39
N LEU A 99 -21.09 2.22 6.61
CA LEU A 99 -22.51 2.52 6.89
C LEU A 99 -23.38 1.26 6.89
N GLY A 100 -23.17 0.37 5.93
CA GLY A 100 -23.88 -0.91 5.84
C GLY A 100 -23.70 -1.74 7.10
N LEU A 101 -22.49 -1.82 7.65
CA LEU A 101 -22.24 -2.53 8.91
C LEU A 101 -22.85 -1.83 10.13
N ILE A 102 -22.76 -0.50 10.23
CA ILE A 102 -23.35 0.28 11.34
C ILE A 102 -24.86 -0.02 11.42
N PHE A 103 -25.58 0.09 10.31
CA PHE A 103 -27.03 -0.15 10.26
C PHE A 103 -27.43 -1.63 10.11
N GLY A 104 -26.47 -2.51 9.84
CA GLY A 104 -26.73 -3.92 9.52
C GLY A 104 -27.52 -4.11 8.23
N PHE A 105 -27.14 -3.41 7.16
CA PHE A 105 -27.66 -3.54 5.81
C PHE A 105 -26.65 -4.26 4.91
N CYS A 106 -27.07 -5.30 4.20
CA CYS A 106 -26.22 -6.16 3.39
C CYS A 106 -24.98 -6.63 4.18
N THR A 107 -25.19 -7.04 5.44
CA THR A 107 -24.10 -7.16 6.44
C THR A 107 -22.96 -8.07 5.97
N ARG A 108 -23.27 -9.19 5.30
CA ARG A 108 -22.25 -10.10 4.78
C ARG A 108 -21.48 -9.51 3.62
N ALA A 109 -22.16 -8.83 2.69
CA ALA A 109 -21.50 -8.16 1.56
C ALA A 109 -20.54 -7.08 2.04
N CYS A 110 -20.99 -6.23 2.97
CA CYS A 110 -20.15 -5.19 3.57
C CYS A 110 -18.98 -5.82 4.35
N ALA A 111 -19.23 -6.87 5.14
CA ALA A 111 -18.18 -7.59 5.85
C ALA A 111 -17.13 -8.19 4.90
N MET A 112 -17.55 -8.84 3.80
CA MET A 112 -16.65 -9.35 2.76
C MET A 112 -15.83 -8.23 2.12
N ALA A 113 -16.44 -7.09 1.80
CA ALA A 113 -15.74 -5.94 1.25
C ALA A 113 -14.67 -5.41 2.23
N THR A 114 -15.02 -5.23 3.52
CA THR A 114 -14.05 -4.79 4.53
C THR A 114 -12.92 -5.80 4.76
N ALA A 115 -13.20 -7.10 4.70
CA ALA A 115 -12.20 -8.15 4.79
C ALA A 115 -11.25 -8.13 3.58
N LEU A 116 -11.78 -7.98 2.36
CA LEU A 116 -10.99 -7.89 1.13
C LEU A 116 -10.10 -6.64 1.13
N ILE A 117 -10.64 -5.49 1.54
CA ILE A 117 -9.87 -4.25 1.69
C ILE A 117 -8.72 -4.48 2.68
N SER A 118 -8.98 -5.16 3.80
CA SER A 118 -7.95 -5.48 4.80
C SER A 118 -6.84 -6.35 4.22
N ILE A 119 -7.19 -7.37 3.41
CA ILE A 119 -6.20 -8.20 2.69
C ILE A 119 -5.34 -7.33 1.77
N ILE A 120 -5.95 -6.47 0.95
CA ILE A 120 -5.22 -5.59 0.03
C ILE A 120 -4.25 -4.67 0.79
N LEU A 121 -4.70 -4.08 1.90
CA LEU A 121 -3.86 -3.23 2.74
C LEU A 121 -2.68 -3.99 3.33
N MET A 122 -2.88 -5.22 3.80
CA MET A 122 -1.80 -6.06 4.31
C MET A 122 -0.73 -6.34 3.24
N LEU A 123 -1.15 -6.57 1.99
CA LEU A 123 -0.23 -6.90 0.88
C LEU A 123 0.55 -5.69 0.35
N LEU A 124 -0.06 -4.51 0.36
CA LEU A 124 0.57 -3.29 -0.13
C LEU A 124 1.46 -2.63 0.92
N PHE A 125 0.96 -2.51 2.16
CA PHE A 125 1.57 -1.67 3.19
C PHE A 125 2.31 -2.46 4.28
N GLY A 126 2.22 -3.80 4.31
CA GLY A 126 2.74 -4.60 5.43
C GLY A 126 4.26 -4.49 5.67
N TRP A 127 5.02 -3.98 4.70
CA TRP A 127 6.48 -3.84 4.78
C TRP A 127 6.96 -2.47 5.30
N GLN A 128 6.14 -1.42 5.23
CA GLN A 128 6.58 0.00 5.29
C GLN A 128 6.87 0.53 6.73
N GLY A 129 7.57 -0.26 7.57
CA GLY A 129 8.19 0.24 8.81
C GLY A 129 7.32 0.22 10.06
N SER A 130 7.71 1.01 11.08
CA SER A 130 7.13 1.02 12.43
C SER A 130 5.67 1.50 12.46
N THR A 131 5.31 2.50 11.65
CA THR A 131 3.91 2.89 11.42
C THR A 131 3.10 1.75 10.82
N CYS A 132 3.73 0.92 9.98
CA CYS A 132 3.03 -0.10 9.22
C CYS A 132 2.86 -1.43 9.95
N LEU A 133 3.56 -1.66 11.06
CA LEU A 133 3.18 -2.73 11.97
C LEU A 133 1.83 -2.41 12.62
N ASP A 134 1.57 -1.14 12.96
CA ASP A 134 0.24 -0.71 13.44
C ASP A 134 -0.81 -0.85 12.33
N GLU A 135 -0.49 -0.50 11.09
CA GLU A 135 -1.43 -0.61 9.97
C GLU A 135 -1.68 -2.06 9.54
N TRP A 136 -0.66 -2.93 9.59
CA TRP A 136 -0.81 -4.36 9.36
C TRP A 136 -1.58 -5.04 10.50
N THR A 137 -1.27 -4.74 11.77
CA THR A 137 -2.00 -5.33 12.91
C THR A 137 -3.46 -4.87 12.96
N MET A 138 -3.72 -3.61 12.62
CA MET A 138 -5.08 -3.11 12.42
C MET A 138 -5.77 -3.85 11.27
N ALA A 139 -5.11 -4.03 10.11
CA ALA A 139 -5.69 -4.74 8.98
C ALA A 139 -5.96 -6.22 9.29
N VAL A 140 -5.08 -6.91 10.01
CA VAL A 140 -5.32 -8.29 10.48
C VAL A 140 -6.52 -8.36 11.42
N SER A 141 -6.64 -7.42 12.34
CA SER A 141 -7.79 -7.34 13.25
C SER A 141 -9.08 -7.10 12.46
N ASN A 142 -9.07 -6.19 11.49
CA ASN A 142 -10.20 -5.91 10.60
C ASN A 142 -10.56 -7.10 9.70
N LEU A 143 -9.57 -7.89 9.28
CA LEU A 143 -9.80 -9.14 8.55
C LEU A 143 -10.53 -10.14 9.44
N ALA A 144 -10.07 -10.37 10.67
CA ALA A 144 -10.72 -11.28 11.62
C ALA A 144 -12.15 -10.84 11.96
N MET A 145 -12.35 -9.54 12.23
CA MET A 145 -13.68 -8.96 12.47
C MET A 145 -14.59 -9.10 11.24
N GLY A 146 -14.08 -8.78 10.04
CA GLY A 146 -14.81 -8.94 8.78
C GLY A 146 -15.24 -10.38 8.54
N LEU A 147 -14.33 -11.35 8.62
CA LEU A 147 -14.63 -12.78 8.44
C LEU A 147 -15.64 -13.28 9.49
N THR A 148 -15.52 -12.81 10.74
CA THR A 148 -16.50 -13.11 11.79
C THR A 148 -17.89 -12.60 11.38
N LEU A 149 -18.00 -11.35 10.91
CA LEU A 149 -19.27 -10.77 10.48
C LEU A 149 -19.86 -11.43 9.23
N VAL A 150 -19.03 -12.00 8.35
CA VAL A 150 -19.52 -12.84 7.24
C VAL A 150 -20.21 -14.10 7.78
N LEU A 151 -19.63 -14.74 8.80
CA LEU A 151 -20.21 -15.93 9.42
C LEU A 151 -21.49 -15.59 10.20
N THR A 152 -21.45 -14.58 11.07
CA THR A 152 -22.55 -14.22 11.96
C THR A 152 -23.71 -13.52 11.23
N GLY A 153 -23.39 -12.70 10.22
CA GLY A 153 -24.31 -11.70 9.70
C GLY A 153 -24.68 -10.64 10.76
N GLY A 154 -25.73 -9.88 10.48
CA GLY A 154 -26.23 -8.77 11.30
C GLY A 154 -27.42 -9.12 12.19
N SER A 155 -27.90 -10.36 12.19
CA SER A 155 -28.95 -10.98 13.04
C SER A 155 -29.80 -10.11 13.98
N VAL A 156 -29.27 -9.41 14.98
CA VAL A 156 -30.08 -8.51 15.84
C VAL A 156 -29.72 -7.03 15.62
N TYR A 157 -30.73 -6.16 15.78
CA TYR A 157 -30.63 -4.71 15.54
C TYR A 157 -30.05 -4.37 14.16
N SER A 158 -30.52 -5.04 13.12
CA SER A 158 -30.09 -4.84 11.74
C SER A 158 -31.26 -4.59 10.81
N PHE A 159 -30.99 -3.79 9.77
CA PHE A 159 -31.93 -3.54 8.70
C PHE A 159 -32.24 -4.82 7.90
N ASP A 160 -31.26 -5.71 7.74
CA ASP A 160 -31.43 -7.01 7.08
C ASP A 160 -32.57 -7.83 7.73
N VAL A 161 -32.62 -7.85 9.06
CA VAL A 161 -33.66 -8.57 9.80
C VAL A 161 -35.00 -7.86 9.77
N TRP A 162 -35.00 -6.53 9.82
CA TRP A 162 -36.22 -5.76 9.59
C TRP A 162 -36.82 -6.08 8.22
N LEU A 163 -35.98 -6.16 7.18
CA LEU A 163 -36.40 -6.47 5.81
C LEU A 163 -36.90 -7.91 5.69
N MET A 164 -36.26 -8.87 6.35
CA MET A 164 -36.74 -10.26 6.43
C MET A 164 -38.10 -10.40 7.12
N LYS A 165 -38.35 -9.64 8.19
CA LYS A 165 -39.64 -9.64 8.88
C LYS A 165 -40.74 -9.08 7.99
N ARG A 166 -40.46 -8.03 7.23
CA ARG A 166 -41.41 -7.38 6.32
C ARG A 166 -41.67 -8.21 5.05
N HIS A 167 -40.64 -8.87 4.53
CA HIS A 167 -40.73 -9.67 3.30
C HIS A 167 -40.16 -11.10 3.49
N PRO A 168 -40.93 -12.02 4.11
CA PRO A 168 -40.44 -13.38 4.41
C PRO A 168 -40.00 -14.20 3.18
N LYS A 169 -40.52 -13.87 1.99
CA LYS A 169 -40.13 -14.52 0.72
C LYS A 169 -38.64 -14.33 0.39
N LEU A 170 -37.96 -13.33 0.97
CA LEU A 170 -36.53 -13.11 0.77
C LEU A 170 -35.66 -14.25 1.30
N LEU A 171 -36.12 -14.96 2.34
CA LEU A 171 -35.42 -16.12 2.89
C LEU A 171 -35.34 -17.31 1.92
N GLN A 172 -36.14 -17.31 0.85
CA GLN A 172 -36.08 -18.33 -0.20
C GLN A 172 -35.03 -18.01 -1.27
N LYS A 173 -34.52 -16.77 -1.31
CA LYS A 173 -33.59 -16.31 -2.35
C LYS A 173 -32.14 -16.50 -1.89
N GLN A 174 -31.37 -17.29 -2.64
CA GLN A 174 -29.97 -17.60 -2.29
C GLN A 174 -29.07 -16.35 -2.23
N TRP A 175 -29.22 -15.41 -3.17
CA TRP A 175 -28.43 -14.16 -3.17
C TRP A 175 -28.67 -13.34 -1.89
N PHE A 176 -29.91 -13.36 -1.37
CA PHE A 176 -30.24 -12.64 -0.15
C PHE A 176 -29.57 -13.29 1.06
N LEU A 177 -29.58 -14.62 1.14
CA LEU A 177 -28.89 -15.36 2.21
C LEU A 177 -27.36 -15.21 2.15
N LEU A 178 -26.79 -15.03 0.95
CA LEU A 178 -25.36 -14.84 0.76
C LEU A 178 -24.89 -13.43 1.11
N LEU A 179 -25.60 -12.41 0.63
CA LEU A 179 -25.20 -11.00 0.76
C LEU A 179 -25.73 -10.33 2.04
N ASN A 180 -26.88 -10.76 2.54
CA ASN A 180 -27.54 -10.22 3.73
C ASN A 180 -27.48 -11.21 4.90
N SER A 181 -28.14 -10.83 5.99
CA SER A 181 -28.16 -11.57 7.26
C SER A 181 -29.22 -12.67 7.30
N GLY A 182 -28.95 -13.83 6.70
CA GLY A 182 -29.79 -15.04 6.83
C GLY A 182 -29.14 -16.15 7.67
N PRO A 183 -29.91 -17.00 8.38
CA PRO A 183 -29.35 -18.13 9.10
C PRO A 183 -28.72 -19.14 8.13
N TRP A 184 -27.48 -19.54 8.38
CA TRP A 184 -26.82 -20.61 7.65
C TRP A 184 -27.07 -21.97 8.32
N SER A 185 -26.99 -23.04 7.53
CA SER A 185 -26.99 -24.39 8.10
C SER A 185 -25.75 -24.57 9.00
N PHE A 186 -25.88 -25.38 10.05
CA PHE A 186 -24.76 -25.66 10.95
C PHE A 186 -23.54 -26.21 10.21
N ILE A 187 -23.75 -27.09 9.21
CA ILE A 187 -22.68 -27.69 8.41
C ILE A 187 -21.96 -26.62 7.59
N SER A 188 -22.70 -25.73 6.91
CA SER A 188 -22.12 -24.63 6.14
C SER A 188 -21.34 -23.68 7.03
N LEU A 189 -21.93 -23.26 8.16
CA LEU A 189 -21.27 -22.38 9.12
C LEU A 189 -19.97 -22.98 9.65
N ARG A 190 -20.00 -24.25 10.09
CA ARG A 190 -18.82 -24.96 10.62
C ARG A 190 -17.73 -25.07 9.57
N ARG A 191 -18.06 -25.47 8.33
CA ARG A 191 -17.07 -25.62 7.25
C ARG A 191 -16.43 -24.29 6.90
N THR A 192 -17.23 -23.24 6.72
CA THR A 192 -16.73 -21.90 6.37
C THR A 192 -15.91 -21.31 7.53
N ALA A 193 -16.31 -21.51 8.78
CA ALA A 193 -15.57 -21.05 9.95
C ALA A 193 -14.18 -21.70 10.04
N ILE A 194 -14.09 -23.02 9.83
CA ILE A 194 -12.80 -23.73 9.81
C ILE A 194 -11.94 -23.23 8.63
N ALA A 195 -12.53 -23.05 7.45
CA ALA A 195 -11.81 -22.54 6.29
C ALA A 195 -11.26 -21.12 6.53
N PHE A 196 -12.07 -20.22 7.10
CA PHE A 196 -11.63 -18.89 7.47
C PHE A 196 -10.55 -18.91 8.54
N PHE A 197 -10.67 -19.75 9.57
CA PHE A 197 -9.64 -19.92 10.58
C PHE A 197 -8.31 -20.37 9.97
N ILE A 198 -8.33 -21.43 9.14
CA ILE A 198 -7.13 -21.91 8.43
C ILE A 198 -6.52 -20.82 7.57
N PHE A 199 -7.35 -20.13 6.77
CA PHE A 199 -6.90 -19.02 5.94
C PHE A 199 -6.27 -17.89 6.77
N THR A 200 -6.93 -17.44 7.84
CA THR A 200 -6.41 -16.37 8.71
C THR A 200 -5.10 -16.77 9.36
N VAL A 201 -4.95 -18.01 9.85
CA VAL A 201 -3.68 -18.48 10.42
C VAL A 201 -2.57 -18.43 9.39
N PHE A 202 -2.76 -19.03 8.21
CA PHE A 202 -1.72 -19.05 7.18
C PHE A 202 -1.42 -17.67 6.63
N PHE A 203 -2.44 -16.85 6.38
CA PHE A 203 -2.27 -15.52 5.79
C PHE A 203 -1.62 -14.56 6.79
N THR A 204 -2.09 -14.52 8.04
CA THR A 204 -1.53 -13.66 9.08
C THR A 204 -0.11 -14.09 9.44
N VAL A 205 0.11 -15.37 9.76
CA VAL A 205 1.45 -15.84 10.13
C VAL A 205 2.41 -15.76 8.95
N GLY A 206 1.96 -16.15 7.76
CA GLY A 206 2.79 -16.13 6.56
C GLY A 206 3.19 -14.72 6.12
N THR A 207 2.26 -13.77 6.11
CA THR A 207 2.60 -12.37 5.78
C THR A 207 3.46 -11.73 6.87
N TYR A 208 3.22 -12.04 8.14
CA TYR A 208 4.06 -11.56 9.23
C TYR A 208 5.49 -12.08 9.12
N ASP A 209 5.67 -13.39 8.97
CA ASP A 209 7.00 -14.00 8.84
C ASP A 209 7.71 -13.50 7.58
N PHE A 210 6.99 -13.26 6.48
CA PHE A 210 7.57 -12.66 5.29
C PHE A 210 8.09 -11.23 5.53
N TYR A 211 7.34 -10.38 6.27
CA TYR A 211 7.71 -8.99 6.49
C TYR A 211 8.68 -8.78 7.66
N ARG A 212 8.69 -9.65 8.66
CA ARG A 212 9.43 -9.45 9.92
C ARG A 212 10.20 -10.68 10.38
N GLY A 213 9.90 -11.85 9.84
CA GLY A 213 10.34 -13.13 10.37
C GLY A 213 9.80 -13.39 11.78
N ALA A 214 10.63 -14.05 12.57
CA ALA A 214 10.45 -14.38 14.00
C ALA A 214 9.41 -15.47 14.33
N VAL A 215 8.73 -16.06 13.33
CA VAL A 215 7.84 -17.21 13.56
C VAL A 215 8.44 -18.49 12.98
N LEU A 216 8.73 -18.48 11.69
CA LEU A 216 9.37 -19.58 10.97
C LEU A 216 10.82 -19.24 10.61
N SER A 217 11.12 -17.96 10.41
CA SER A 217 12.46 -17.45 10.09
C SER A 217 13.02 -16.57 11.21
N ARG A 218 14.31 -16.21 11.15
CA ARG A 218 14.91 -15.26 12.10
C ARG A 218 14.34 -13.87 11.87
N TYR A 219 14.27 -13.05 12.93
CA TYR A 219 13.84 -11.66 12.80
C TYR A 219 14.68 -10.89 11.76
N HIS A 220 14.01 -10.16 10.88
CA HIS A 220 14.63 -9.27 9.90
C HIS A 220 13.73 -8.05 9.63
N THR A 221 14.30 -6.98 9.10
CA THR A 221 13.59 -5.71 8.85
C THR A 221 12.81 -5.71 7.53
N GLY A 222 12.27 -6.87 7.13
CA GLY A 222 11.59 -7.08 5.83
C GLY A 222 12.54 -7.41 4.67
N PRO A 223 11.99 -7.86 3.52
CA PRO A 223 12.77 -8.02 2.29
C PRO A 223 13.22 -6.67 1.71
N VAL A 224 12.45 -5.61 2.01
CA VAL A 224 12.77 -4.22 1.72
C VAL A 224 12.79 -3.47 3.05
N SER A 225 13.86 -2.72 3.30
CA SER A 225 14.00 -1.97 4.55
C SER A 225 13.17 -0.69 4.53
N ALA A 226 12.34 -0.49 5.55
CA ALA A 226 11.64 0.78 5.75
C ALA A 226 12.42 1.79 6.61
N ASP A 227 13.56 1.36 7.17
CA ASP A 227 14.37 2.20 8.07
C ASP A 227 15.65 2.69 7.39
N VAL A 228 16.16 1.92 6.42
CA VAL A 228 17.41 2.19 5.71
C VAL A 228 17.11 2.44 4.24
N PHE A 229 17.49 3.61 3.74
CA PHE A 229 17.40 3.88 2.32
C PHE A 229 18.25 2.92 1.50
N HIS A 230 17.69 2.50 0.36
CA HIS A 230 18.42 1.86 -0.72
C HIS A 230 18.14 2.63 -2.01
N LEU A 231 19.20 2.78 -2.82
CA LEU A 231 19.14 3.37 -4.15
C LEU A 231 19.55 2.31 -5.17
N SER A 232 18.76 2.18 -6.23
CA SER A 232 19.16 1.44 -7.43
C SER A 232 19.55 2.44 -8.52
N LEU A 233 20.77 2.29 -9.03
CA LEU A 233 21.30 3.05 -10.16
C LEU A 233 21.34 2.13 -11.40
N SER A 234 20.85 2.59 -12.55
CA SER A 234 20.83 1.78 -13.77
C SER A 234 20.85 2.62 -15.05
N ASP A 235 20.96 1.97 -16.21
CA ASP A 235 20.90 2.60 -17.55
C ASP A 235 21.81 3.84 -17.68
N GLY A 236 23.05 3.68 -17.22
CA GLY A 236 24.05 4.73 -17.24
C GLY A 236 24.63 4.96 -18.63
N HIS A 237 24.65 6.21 -19.06
CA HIS A 237 25.24 6.68 -20.31
C HIS A 237 26.19 7.84 -20.02
N LEU A 238 27.47 7.63 -20.34
CA LEU A 238 28.51 8.65 -20.28
C LEU A 238 28.76 9.19 -21.68
N SER A 239 28.86 10.50 -21.81
CA SER A 239 29.23 11.17 -23.06
C SER A 239 30.69 11.61 -23.02
N SER A 240 31.32 11.76 -24.19
CA SER A 240 32.74 12.13 -24.31
C SER A 240 33.08 13.51 -23.71
N ASN A 241 32.09 14.38 -23.54
CA ASN A 241 32.22 15.68 -22.90
C ASN A 241 32.15 15.64 -21.35
N GLY A 242 31.94 14.47 -20.75
CA GLY A 242 31.80 14.32 -19.29
C GLY A 242 30.38 14.42 -18.76
N SER A 243 29.38 14.68 -19.61
CA SER A 243 27.97 14.62 -19.19
C SER A 243 27.52 13.18 -18.95
N VAL A 244 26.72 12.98 -17.90
CA VAL A 244 26.25 11.66 -17.45
C VAL A 244 24.75 11.63 -17.39
N ARG A 245 24.15 10.55 -17.88
CA ARG A 245 22.73 10.26 -17.71
C ARG A 245 22.55 8.89 -17.07
N PHE A 246 21.67 8.76 -16.10
CA PHE A 246 21.40 7.49 -15.44
C PHE A 246 20.00 7.48 -14.83
N LYS A 247 19.46 6.29 -14.58
CA LYS A 247 18.22 6.11 -13.81
C LYS A 247 18.55 5.94 -12.33
N LEU A 248 17.83 6.68 -11.51
CA LEU A 248 17.87 6.67 -10.06
C LEU A 248 16.50 6.21 -9.54
N ASN A 249 16.50 5.19 -8.68
CA ASN A 249 15.29 4.68 -8.04
C ASN A 249 15.51 4.52 -6.53
N VAL A 250 14.58 5.01 -5.71
CA VAL A 250 14.58 4.81 -4.26
C VAL A 250 13.70 3.61 -3.94
N ASP A 251 14.29 2.43 -3.85
CA ASP A 251 13.59 1.14 -3.69
C ASP A 251 13.57 0.62 -2.26
N ALA A 252 14.07 1.38 -1.29
CA ALA A 252 13.84 1.14 0.14
C ALA A 252 14.03 2.46 0.93
N GLY A 253 13.47 2.54 2.13
CA GLY A 253 13.68 3.64 3.07
C GLY A 253 12.42 4.15 3.75
N PRO A 254 12.55 5.12 4.67
CA PRO A 254 11.42 5.68 5.40
C PRO A 254 10.52 6.53 4.50
N SER A 255 9.20 6.37 4.62
CA SER A 255 8.21 7.12 3.83
C SER A 255 8.01 8.57 4.30
N THR A 256 8.45 8.90 5.51
CA THR A 256 8.21 10.21 6.15
C THR A 256 9.28 11.25 5.83
N VAL A 257 10.46 10.81 5.38
CA VAL A 257 11.61 11.68 5.10
C VAL A 257 12.18 11.23 3.76
N PRO A 258 12.56 12.15 2.86
CA PRO A 258 13.25 11.78 1.63
C PRO A 258 14.75 11.58 1.87
N ILE A 259 15.42 10.86 0.96
CA ILE A 259 16.88 10.82 0.93
C ILE A 259 17.43 12.10 0.27
N TYR A 260 18.56 12.60 0.77
CA TYR A 260 19.23 13.77 0.23
C TYR A 260 20.56 13.35 -0.42
N ILE A 261 20.66 13.55 -1.73
CA ILE A 261 21.88 13.31 -2.50
C ILE A 261 22.65 14.62 -2.58
N VAL A 262 23.86 14.62 -2.02
CA VAL A 262 24.64 15.83 -1.77
C VAL A 262 25.89 15.94 -2.65
N ARG A 263 26.31 14.83 -3.27
CA ARG A 263 27.45 14.80 -4.19
C ARG A 263 27.31 13.63 -5.15
N VAL A 264 27.70 13.82 -6.40
CA VAL A 264 27.94 12.74 -7.36
C VAL A 264 29.36 12.90 -7.90
N ASP A 265 30.13 11.82 -7.97
CA ASP A 265 31.50 11.84 -8.50
C ASP A 265 31.62 10.86 -9.68
N LEU A 266 32.38 11.23 -10.70
CA LEU A 266 32.79 10.36 -11.80
C LEU A 266 34.28 10.04 -11.67
N LEU A 267 34.61 8.76 -11.60
CA LEU A 267 35.98 8.27 -11.46
C LEU A 267 36.42 7.54 -12.73
N ASP A 268 37.71 7.62 -13.06
CA ASP A 268 38.35 6.79 -14.08
C ASP A 268 38.63 5.37 -13.57
N SER A 269 39.19 4.54 -14.45
CA SER A 269 39.65 3.17 -14.14
C SER A 269 40.75 3.10 -13.08
N SER A 270 41.41 4.22 -12.75
CA SER A 270 42.42 4.34 -11.69
C SER A 270 41.85 4.85 -10.37
N ASN A 271 40.51 4.96 -10.26
CA ASN A 271 39.79 5.56 -9.13
C ASN A 271 40.15 7.04 -8.89
N LYS A 272 40.62 7.75 -9.90
CA LYS A 272 40.83 9.19 -9.83
C LYS A 272 39.53 9.90 -10.20
N ILE A 273 39.12 10.85 -9.37
CA ILE A 273 37.95 11.70 -9.63
C ILE A 273 38.26 12.61 -10.82
N ILE A 274 37.41 12.55 -11.85
CA ILE A 274 37.50 13.35 -13.06
C ILE A 274 36.49 14.50 -13.00
N GLU A 275 35.26 14.19 -12.58
CA GLU A 275 34.17 15.15 -12.42
C GLU A 275 33.51 15.00 -11.05
N THR A 276 33.09 16.13 -10.48
CA THR A 276 32.33 16.16 -9.22
C THR A 276 31.17 17.13 -9.38
N TRP A 277 29.96 16.64 -9.11
CA TRP A 277 28.74 17.44 -8.97
C TRP A 277 28.45 17.65 -7.48
N PRO A 278 28.91 18.75 -6.88
CA PRO A 278 28.61 19.07 -5.48
C PRO A 278 27.15 19.47 -5.31
N ALA A 279 26.67 19.53 -4.06
CA ALA A 279 25.33 19.98 -3.70
C ALA A 279 24.93 21.31 -4.37
N ALA A 280 25.88 22.24 -4.52
CA ALA A 280 25.67 23.52 -5.17
C ALA A 280 25.27 23.39 -6.66
N THR A 281 25.84 22.42 -7.37
CA THR A 281 25.48 22.10 -8.76
C THR A 281 24.17 21.32 -8.80
N LEU A 282 24.03 20.30 -7.95
CA LEU A 282 22.85 19.43 -7.92
C LEU A 282 21.56 20.22 -7.65
N ARG A 283 21.59 21.20 -6.75
CA ARG A 283 20.43 22.06 -6.47
C ARG A 283 20.09 23.04 -7.60
N SER A 284 21.04 23.30 -8.51
CA SER A 284 20.85 24.19 -9.66
C SER A 284 20.47 23.45 -10.94
N LEU A 285 20.29 22.12 -10.87
CA LEU A 285 19.87 21.34 -12.02
C LEU A 285 18.52 21.83 -12.55
N SER A 286 18.44 21.94 -13.87
CA SER A 286 17.20 22.31 -14.53
C SER A 286 16.14 21.22 -14.31
N LYS A 287 14.85 21.57 -14.33
CA LYS A 287 13.76 20.57 -14.28
C LYS A 287 13.82 19.59 -15.45
N THR A 288 14.36 20.01 -16.60
CA THR A 288 14.58 19.16 -17.77
C THR A 288 15.71 18.14 -17.58
N SER A 289 16.59 18.36 -16.60
CA SER A 289 17.63 17.41 -16.21
C SER A 289 17.10 16.25 -15.36
N ILE A 290 15.86 16.31 -14.88
CA ILE A 290 15.27 15.30 -14.00
C ILE A 290 13.91 14.86 -14.59
N ILE A 291 13.93 13.75 -15.32
CA ILE A 291 12.74 13.19 -15.96
C ILE A 291 12.17 12.11 -15.04
N ASN A 292 11.16 12.48 -14.25
CA ASN A 292 10.49 11.56 -13.33
C ASN A 292 9.60 10.56 -14.07
N SER A 293 9.62 9.30 -13.63
CA SER A 293 8.74 8.25 -14.14
C SER A 293 7.30 8.39 -13.63
N TYR A 294 7.12 9.04 -12.47
CA TYR A 294 5.82 9.21 -11.82
C TYR A 294 5.56 10.69 -11.52
N SER A 295 4.29 11.11 -11.55
CA SER A 295 3.91 12.50 -11.32
C SER A 295 3.83 12.91 -9.84
N TYR A 296 3.93 11.95 -8.90
CA TYR A 296 3.58 12.13 -7.49
C TYR A 296 4.83 12.27 -6.60
N ASN A 297 5.37 11.18 -6.05
CA ASN A 297 6.65 11.22 -5.32
C ASN A 297 7.79 11.33 -6.33
N LYS A 298 8.35 12.54 -6.44
CA LYS A 298 9.33 12.91 -7.47
C LYS A 298 10.70 13.19 -6.88
N ILE A 299 11.71 12.86 -7.66
CA ILE A 299 13.05 13.38 -7.47
C ILE A 299 13.04 14.85 -7.93
N ASP A 300 13.54 15.74 -7.09
CA ASP A 300 13.60 17.17 -7.37
C ASP A 300 14.87 17.79 -6.74
N THR A 301 15.15 19.03 -7.10
CA THR A 301 16.18 19.85 -6.45
C THR A 301 15.71 20.32 -5.08
N GLY A 302 16.64 20.39 -4.13
CA GLY A 302 16.41 20.86 -2.77
C GLY A 302 17.56 21.69 -2.22
N MET A 303 17.41 22.14 -0.98
CA MET A 303 18.39 23.04 -0.34
C MET A 303 19.82 22.46 -0.30
N TYR A 304 19.94 21.14 -0.16
CA TYR A 304 21.22 20.44 0.03
C TYR A 304 21.64 19.55 -1.16
N GLY A 305 21.00 19.68 -2.32
CA GLY A 305 21.29 18.86 -3.50
C GLY A 305 20.00 18.31 -4.14
N LEU A 306 19.95 17.00 -4.44
CA LEU A 306 18.72 16.35 -4.87
C LEU A 306 17.96 15.77 -3.68
N ILE A 307 16.64 15.83 -3.73
CA ILE A 307 15.70 15.20 -2.81
C ILE A 307 15.04 14.05 -3.56
N ALA A 308 15.12 12.83 -3.03
CA ALA A 308 14.44 11.68 -3.60
C ALA A 308 13.59 10.96 -2.52
N PRO A 309 12.27 11.12 -2.54
CA PRO A 309 11.37 10.38 -1.65
C PRO A 309 11.38 8.88 -1.93
N GLU A 310 10.87 8.09 -0.99
CA GLU A 310 10.63 6.65 -1.17
C GLU A 310 9.79 6.36 -2.44
N SER A 311 10.20 5.34 -3.19
CA SER A 311 9.63 4.94 -4.47
C SER A 311 9.70 6.00 -5.57
N ALA A 312 10.47 7.07 -5.39
CA ALA A 312 10.73 8.02 -6.47
C ALA A 312 11.69 7.39 -7.49
N LYS A 313 11.38 7.60 -8.77
CA LYS A 313 12.14 7.07 -9.90
C LYS A 313 12.29 8.15 -10.97
N ALA A 314 13.51 8.44 -11.38
CA ALA A 314 13.78 9.42 -12.44
C ALA A 314 15.01 9.05 -13.26
N GLU A 315 15.04 9.51 -14.51
CA GLU A 315 16.26 9.66 -15.29
C GLU A 315 16.88 11.03 -14.96
N VAL A 316 18.12 11.01 -14.45
CA VAL A 316 18.87 12.20 -14.05
C VAL A 316 19.99 12.43 -15.07
N SER A 317 20.05 13.65 -15.59
CA SER A 317 21.08 14.11 -16.52
C SER A 317 21.97 15.15 -15.84
N LEU A 318 23.23 14.81 -15.62
CA LEU A 318 24.24 15.66 -15.05
C LEU A 318 25.06 16.32 -16.18
N PRO A 319 25.11 17.66 -16.24
CA PRO A 319 25.90 18.37 -17.25
C PRO A 319 27.40 18.27 -16.94
N GLU A 320 28.26 18.37 -17.96
CA GLU A 320 29.70 18.54 -17.76
C GLU A 320 30.00 19.70 -16.78
N GLN A 321 31.00 19.58 -15.91
CA GLN A 321 31.42 20.70 -15.05
C GLN A 321 32.67 21.37 -15.61
N GLN A 322 33.54 20.60 -16.26
CA GLN A 322 34.76 21.07 -16.86
C GLN A 322 34.76 20.76 -18.36
N GLN A 323 35.49 21.57 -19.13
CA GLN A 323 35.71 21.31 -20.54
C GLN A 323 36.75 20.19 -20.69
N ILE A 324 36.29 18.95 -20.58
CA ILE A 324 37.10 17.74 -20.70
C ILE A 324 36.70 16.92 -21.91
N THR A 325 37.64 16.13 -22.42
CA THR A 325 37.37 15.11 -23.43
C THR A 325 37.82 13.77 -22.87
N LEU A 326 36.85 12.90 -22.63
CA LEU A 326 37.07 11.58 -22.06
C LEU A 326 37.50 10.60 -23.15
N SER A 327 38.50 9.77 -22.84
CA SER A 327 38.90 8.65 -23.68
C SER A 327 37.95 7.46 -23.49
N ALA A 328 37.79 6.64 -24.53
CA ALA A 328 37.06 5.38 -24.41
C ALA A 328 37.62 4.52 -23.26
N GLY A 329 36.74 3.89 -22.48
CA GLY A 329 37.11 3.13 -21.29
C GLY A 329 35.98 2.98 -20.29
N SER A 330 36.29 2.31 -19.17
CA SER A 330 35.36 2.12 -18.05
C SER A 330 35.54 3.20 -16.99
N TYR A 331 34.40 3.66 -16.49
CA TYR A 331 34.27 4.73 -15.51
C TYR A 331 33.32 4.29 -14.40
N LEU A 332 33.42 4.93 -13.24
CA LEU A 332 32.58 4.65 -12.09
C LEU A 332 31.85 5.93 -11.65
N LEU A 333 30.53 5.89 -11.64
CA LEU A 333 29.71 6.94 -11.06
C LEU A 333 29.40 6.59 -9.60
N GLN A 334 29.68 7.52 -8.68
CA GLN A 334 29.43 7.37 -7.26
C GLN A 334 28.45 8.42 -6.78
N VAL A 335 27.33 7.98 -6.22
CA VAL A 335 26.27 8.84 -5.68
C VAL A 335 26.38 8.85 -4.16
N TYR A 336 26.55 10.05 -3.57
CA TYR A 336 26.72 10.25 -2.13
C TYR A 336 25.53 10.96 -1.52
N THR A 337 25.21 10.53 -0.31
CA THR A 337 24.06 11.01 0.47
C THR A 337 24.49 11.72 1.74
N VAL A 338 23.58 12.49 2.32
CA VAL A 338 23.86 13.31 3.51
C VAL A 338 24.27 12.48 4.75
N ASP A 339 23.83 11.22 4.84
CA ASP A 339 24.20 10.27 5.89
C ASP A 339 25.52 9.53 5.59
N GLY A 340 26.25 9.94 4.56
CA GLY A 340 27.57 9.40 4.21
C GLY A 340 27.54 8.08 3.43
N LYS A 341 26.37 7.59 3.04
CA LYS A 341 26.25 6.39 2.21
C LYS A 341 26.56 6.67 0.74
N ARG A 342 26.98 5.62 0.04
CA ARG A 342 27.43 5.64 -1.35
C ARG A 342 26.78 4.52 -2.17
N TRP A 343 26.42 4.83 -3.40
CA TRP A 343 26.01 3.86 -4.42
C TRP A 343 26.82 4.04 -5.68
N ASP A 344 27.17 2.92 -6.31
CA ASP A 344 28.12 2.86 -7.40
C ASP A 344 27.41 2.37 -8.68
N LEU A 345 27.72 2.98 -9.82
CA LEU A 345 27.24 2.57 -11.15
C LEU A 345 28.42 2.54 -12.13
N ASN A 346 28.67 1.38 -12.71
CA ASN A 346 29.66 1.25 -13.79
C ASN A 346 29.13 1.90 -15.06
N LEU A 347 29.97 2.69 -15.71
CA LEU A 347 29.71 3.36 -16.97
C LEU A 347 30.80 2.98 -17.97
N ASP A 348 30.42 2.72 -19.21
CA ASP A 348 31.36 2.51 -20.30
C ASP A 348 31.20 3.59 -21.35
N LEU A 349 32.32 4.21 -21.73
CA LEU A 349 32.40 5.12 -22.87
C LEU A 349 33.01 4.36 -24.05
N LYS A 350 32.24 4.22 -25.12
CA LYS A 350 32.66 3.52 -26.35
C LYS A 350 33.50 4.40 -27.26
#